data_AF-G4V3N2-F1
#
_entry.id   AF-G4V3N2-F1
#
_cell.length_a   1.000
_cell.length_b   1.000
_cell.length_c   1.000
_cell.angle_alpha   90.00
_cell.angle_beta   90.00
_cell.angle_gamma   90.00
#
_symmetry.space_group_name_H-M   'P 1'
#
loop_
_entity.id
_entity.type
_entity.pdbx_description
1 polymer ?
#
loop_
_entity_poly.entity_id
_entity_poly.type
_entity_poly.pdbx_seq_one_letter_code
_entity_poly.pdbx_strand_id
1 'polypeptide(L)' 'FEPRMSIIENIIDGIYSNRKTICLITRNYLKSNWCSSEVQVASFRLFD' A
#
# COMPACT_ATOMS: atom_id res chain seq x y z
N PHE A 1 -1.02 7.07 -10.17
CA PHE A 1 0.04 7.87 -9.56
C PHE A 1 -0.10 9.30 -10.05
N GLU A 2 -0.42 10.20 -9.13
CA GLU A 2 -0.57 11.62 -9.36
C GLU A 2 0.56 12.37 -8.63
N PRO A 3 1.44 13.09 -9.36
CA PRO A 3 2.59 13.79 -8.79
C PRO A 3 2.27 14.95 -7.82
N ARG A 4 0.99 15.17 -7.50
CA ARG A 4 0.51 16.17 -6.52
C ARG A 4 -0.07 15.56 -5.25
N MET A 5 -0.30 14.25 -5.26
CA MET A 5 -0.79 13.50 -4.11
C MET A 5 0.38 12.87 -3.38
N SER A 6 0.20 12.63 -2.08
CA SER A 6 1.20 11.90 -1.30
C SER A 6 1.39 10.48 -1.85
N ILE A 7 2.55 9.88 -1.58
CA ILE A 7 2.84 8.49 -1.98
C ILE A 7 1.81 7.54 -1.34
N ILE A 8 1.40 7.81 -0.10
CA ILE A 8 0.37 7.00 0.60
C ILE A 8 -0.99 7.12 -0.09
N GLU A 9 -1.44 8.31 -0.47
CA GLU A 9 -2.72 8.47 -1.20
C GLU A 9 -2.70 7.74 -2.53
N ASN A 10 -1.58 7.79 -3.26
CA ASN A 10 -1.41 7.05 -4.50
C ASN A 10 -1.47 5.52 -4.30
N ILE A 11 -0.94 5.02 -3.19
CA ILE A 11 -1.02 3.60 -2.82
C ILE A 11 -2.45 3.23 -2.42
N ILE A 12 -3.10 4.03 -1.57
CA ILE A 12 -4.50 3.84 -1.16
C ILE A 12 -5.39 3.79 -2.40
N ASP A 13 -5.32 4.80 -3.27
CA ASP A 13 -6.12 4.85 -4.50
C ASP A 13 -5.86 3.62 -5.38
N GLY A 14 -4.59 3.21 -5.53
CA GLY A 14 -4.24 1.99 -6.25
C GLY A 14 -4.81 0.70 -5.63
N ILE A 15 -4.90 0.61 -4.30
CA ILE A 15 -5.47 -0.55 -3.60
C ILE A 15 -7.00 -0.58 -3.74
N TYR A 16 -7.67 0.57 -3.61
CA TYR A 16 -9.13 0.66 -3.64
C TYR A 16 -9.71 0.60 -5.05
N SER A 17 -8.98 1.08 -6.06
CA SER A 17 -9.41 1.05 -7.47
C SER A 17 -9.21 -0.30 -8.15
N ASN A 18 -8.34 -1.16 -7.60
CA ASN A 18 -8.05 -2.48 -8.18
C ASN A 18 -8.90 -3.61 -7.59
N ARG A 19 -9.24 -4.59 -8.44
CA ARG A 19 -9.96 -5.81 -8.04
C ARG A 19 -9.05 -6.84 -7.34
N LYS A 20 -7.74 -6.76 -7.58
CA LYS A 20 -6.70 -7.57 -6.94
C LYS A 20 -5.43 -6.74 -6.77
N THR A 21 -4.81 -6.84 -5.61
CA THR A 21 -3.56 -6.16 -5.27
C THR A 21 -2.51 -7.21 -4.92
N ILE A 22 -1.30 -7.09 -5.48
CA ILE A 22 -0.18 -7.97 -5.18
C ILE A 22 0.80 -7.22 -4.27
N CYS A 23 1.08 -7.77 -3.09
CA CYS A 23 2.07 -7.23 -2.16
C CYS A 23 3.40 -7.98 -2.31
N LEU A 24 4.48 -7.27 -2.60
CA LEU A 24 5.83 -7.83 -2.68
C LEU A 24 6.57 -7.63 -1.35
N ILE A 25 6.67 -8.69 -0.55
CA ILE A 25 7.36 -8.66 0.75
C ILE A 25 8.83 -9.01 0.56
N THR A 26 9.72 -8.07 0.90
CA THR A 26 11.19 -8.27 0.88
C THR A 26 11.82 -7.91 2.23
N ARG A 27 13.05 -8.37 2.49
CA ARG A 27 13.79 -8.00 3.72
C ARG A 27 14.00 -6.49 3.87
N ASN A 28 14.21 -5.79 2.75
CA ASN A 28 14.39 -4.34 2.76
C ASN A 28 13.05 -3.63 2.99
N TYR A 29 11.97 -4.19 2.44
CA TYR A 29 10.62 -3.71 2.69
C TYR A 29 10.30 -3.70 4.18
N LEU A 30 10.48 -4.84 4.86
CA LEU A 30 10.23 -5.00 6.30
C LEU A 30 11.07 -4.08 7.20
N LYS A 31 12.22 -3.59 6.71
CA LYS A 31 13.09 -2.64 7.43
C LYS A 31 12.77 -1.18 7.12
N SER A 32 11.90 -0.92 6.14
CA SER A 32 11.55 0.44 5.75
C SER A 32 10.43 0.99 6.64
N ASN A 33 10.45 2.30 6.86
CA ASN A 33 9.35 3.00 7.54
C ASN A 33 8.04 3.00 6.75
N TRP A 34 8.07 2.56 5.49
CA TRP A 34 6.89 2.46 4.62
C TRP A 34 6.09 1.18 4.85
N CYS A 35 6.74 0.10 5.29
CA CYS A 35 6.12 -1.21 5.41
C CYS A 35 4.96 -1.24 6.41
N SER A 36 5.08 -0.56 7.55
CA SER A 36 4.01 -0.56 8.57
C SER A 36 2.74 0.11 8.05
N SER A 37 2.87 1.26 7.38
CA SER A 37 1.72 2.01 6.84
C SER A 37 1.04 1.28 5.67
N GLU A 38 1.82 0.76 4.72
CA GLU A 38 1.24 0.08 3.55
C GLU A 38 0.61 -1.27 3.92
N VAL A 39 1.20 -2.04 4.84
CA VAL A 39 0.60 -3.28 5.36
C VAL A 39 -0.69 -3.00 6.11
N GLN A 40 -0.79 -1.92 6.90
CA GLN A 40 -2.03 -1.56 7.59
C GLN A 40 -3.16 -1.25 6.61
N VAL A 41 -2.91 -0.43 5.59
CA VAL A 41 -3.90 -0.06 4.57
C VAL A 41 -4.34 -1.30 3.78
N ALA A 42 -3.39 -2.14 3.34
CA ALA A 42 -3.71 -3.34 2.60
C ALA A 42 -4.48 -4.36 3.46
N SER A 43 -4.16 -4.48 4.75
CA SER A 43 -4.87 -5.34 5.69
C SER A 43 -6.32 -4.89 5.84
N PHE A 44 -6.58 -3.60 6.00
CA PHE A 44 -7.95 -3.08 6.10
C PHE A 44 -8.82 -3.49 4.91
N ARG A 45 -8.29 -3.36 3.68
CA ARG A 45 -8.97 -3.79 2.45
C ARG A 45 -9.19 -5.30 2.34
N LEU A 46 -8.29 -6.12 2.90
CA LEU A 46 -8.37 -7.59 2.85
C LEU A 46 -9.33 -8.18 3.89
N PHE A 47 -9.60 -7.44 4.97
CA PHE A 47 -10.48 -7.86 6.06
C PHE A 47 -11.88 -7.19 6.03
N ASP A 48 -12.15 -6.34 5.03
CA ASP A 48 -13.50 -5.96 4.56
C ASP A 48 -14.06 -7.03 3.60
#